data_AF-A0A5J4N5X8-F1
#
_entry.id   AF-A0A5J4N5X8-F1
#
_cell.length_a   1.000
_cell.length_b   1.000
_cell.length_c   1.000
_cell.angle_alpha   90.00
_cell.angle_beta   90.00
_cell.angle_gamma   90.00
#
_symmetry.space_group_name_H-M   'P 1'
#
loop_
_entity.id
_entity.type
_entity.pdbx_description
1 polymer ?
#
loop_
_entity_poly.entity_id
_entity_poly.type
_entity_poly.pdbx_seq_one_letter_code
_entity_poly.pdbx_strand_id
1 'polypeptide(L)'
;MDSSRRKPSHPDFDCRTLYVPSDFLAKQTPAMRQWWDLKSKYADVLLFFKMGKFYELYHMDAMVAVELLGLVFMKGSHAHCGFPEIAFSRMAEILVGKGYKVGRVEQTESVECMTERTRGKPSSERVVRREVCQLLTPGTCTASMRSEVAYSSSSASSDTDCDGPSLKNMLDSPESCLIALTERDPCSCVNEHTFGVALLNASNGRLLVGQFADDRYCSRLRTFLSHHFPNQVRTVALNRR
;
A
#
# COMPACT_ATOMS: atom_id res chain seq x y z
N MET A 1 9.84 -17.21 3.33
CA MET A 1 10.98 -16.60 4.06
C MET A 1 11.01 -15.14 3.71
N ASP A 2 11.57 -14.29 4.57
CA ASP A 2 11.79 -12.88 4.25
C ASP A 2 13.00 -12.72 3.31
N SER A 3 13.29 -11.50 2.86
CA SER A 3 14.41 -11.19 1.96
C SER A 3 15.78 -11.70 2.45
N SER A 4 16.00 -11.82 3.77
CA SER A 4 17.22 -12.37 4.39
C SER A 4 17.15 -13.88 4.65
N ARG A 5 16.18 -14.58 4.04
CA ARG A 5 15.93 -16.02 4.18
C ARG A 5 15.56 -16.45 5.61
N ARG A 6 15.07 -15.52 6.43
CA ARG A 6 14.57 -15.83 7.77
C ARG A 6 13.17 -16.43 7.69
N LYS A 7 12.87 -17.36 8.59
CA LYS A 7 11.55 -17.98 8.75
C LYS A 7 10.64 -17.08 9.61
N PRO A 8 9.30 -17.20 9.52
CA PRO A 8 8.38 -16.40 10.33
C PRO A 8 8.58 -16.51 11.85
N SER A 9 9.21 -17.60 12.33
CA SER A 9 9.53 -17.80 13.75
C SER A 9 10.76 -17.00 14.23
N HIS A 10 11.51 -16.36 13.33
CA HIS A 10 12.71 -15.61 13.68
C HIS A 10 12.34 -14.23 14.24
N PRO A 11 12.97 -13.74 15.32
CA PRO A 11 12.63 -12.45 15.93
C PRO A 11 12.72 -11.27 14.95
N ASP A 12 13.76 -11.25 14.12
CA ASP A 12 13.96 -10.20 13.11
C ASP A 12 13.28 -10.47 11.75
N PHE A 13 12.30 -11.36 11.68
CA PHE A 13 11.60 -11.67 10.43
C PHE A 13 10.83 -10.44 9.90
N ASP A 14 11.12 -10.02 8.67
CA ASP A 14 10.36 -8.94 8.03
C ASP A 14 9.24 -9.50 7.14
N CYS A 15 8.01 -9.44 7.65
CA CYS A 15 6.81 -9.89 6.93
C CYS A 15 6.47 -9.09 5.66
N ARG A 16 7.09 -7.91 5.47
CA ARG A 16 6.87 -7.05 4.30
C ARG A 16 7.74 -7.44 3.12
N THR A 17 8.67 -8.37 3.32
CA THR A 17 9.56 -8.86 2.25
C THR A 17 9.36 -10.34 2.02
N LEU A 18 9.69 -10.78 0.80
CA LEU A 18 9.58 -12.16 0.38
C LEU A 18 10.87 -12.58 -0.33
N TYR A 19 11.49 -13.66 0.13
CA TYR A 19 12.58 -14.28 -0.63
C TYR A 19 12.04 -14.98 -1.87
N VAL A 20 12.54 -14.54 -3.03
CA VAL A 20 12.29 -15.18 -4.32
C VAL A 20 13.60 -15.79 -4.82
N PRO A 21 13.68 -17.11 -5.05
CA PRO A 21 14.90 -17.76 -5.53
C PRO A 21 15.38 -17.21 -6.89
N SER A 22 16.69 -17.02 -7.05
CA SER A 22 17.29 -16.55 -8.30
C SER A 22 16.95 -17.44 -9.49
N ASP A 23 16.96 -18.75 -9.27
CA ASP A 23 16.71 -19.75 -10.33
C ASP A 23 15.26 -19.72 -10.79
N PHE A 24 14.34 -19.32 -9.90
CA PHE A 24 12.95 -19.09 -10.25
C PHE A 24 12.81 -17.81 -11.07
N LEU A 25 13.44 -16.70 -10.64
CA LEU A 25 13.43 -15.42 -11.37
C LEU A 25 14.03 -15.53 -12.78
N ALA A 26 15.06 -16.36 -12.95
CA ALA A 26 15.69 -16.61 -14.24
C ALA A 26 14.73 -17.24 -15.26
N LYS A 27 13.77 -18.06 -14.78
CA LYS A 27 12.76 -18.74 -15.62
C LYS A 27 11.55 -17.86 -15.96
N GLN A 28 11.41 -16.70 -15.31
CA GLN A 28 10.28 -15.79 -15.57
C GLN A 28 10.52 -14.94 -16.82
N THR A 29 9.42 -14.54 -17.47
CA THR A 29 9.46 -13.49 -18.50
C THR A 29 9.97 -12.18 -17.86
N PRO A 30 10.61 -11.27 -18.62
CA PRO A 30 11.20 -10.08 -18.00
C PRO A 30 10.20 -9.17 -17.29
N ALA A 31 8.97 -9.05 -17.80
CA ALA A 31 7.92 -8.29 -17.12
C ALA A 31 7.54 -8.95 -15.79
N MET A 32 7.36 -10.27 -15.78
CA MET A 32 7.04 -11.03 -14.57
C MET A 32 8.21 -11.02 -13.57
N ARG A 33 9.46 -11.01 -14.05
CA ARG A 33 10.65 -10.83 -13.22
C ARG A 33 10.61 -9.47 -12.50
N GLN A 34 10.34 -8.37 -13.21
CA GLN A 34 10.17 -7.06 -12.59
C GLN A 34 9.06 -7.06 -11.53
N TRP A 35 7.94 -7.73 -11.81
CA TRP A 35 6.85 -7.84 -10.84
C TRP A 35 7.27 -8.62 -9.59
N TRP A 36 7.93 -9.77 -9.73
CA TRP A 36 8.44 -10.53 -8.59
C TRP A 36 9.52 -9.79 -7.81
N ASP A 37 10.38 -9.03 -8.49
CA ASP A 37 11.38 -8.18 -7.84
C ASP A 37 10.72 -7.10 -6.98
N LEU A 38 9.65 -6.46 -7.48
CA LEU A 38 8.86 -5.52 -6.69
C LEU A 38 8.11 -6.22 -5.55
N LYS A 39 7.46 -7.36 -5.84
CA LYS A 39 6.71 -8.12 -4.85
C LYS A 39 7.60 -8.66 -3.73
N SER A 40 8.87 -8.96 -4.01
CA SER A 40 9.86 -9.36 -3.01
C SER A 40 10.12 -8.27 -1.96
N LYS A 41 9.97 -7.00 -2.33
CA LYS A 41 10.19 -5.82 -1.47
C LYS A 41 8.90 -5.31 -0.83
N TYR A 42 7.76 -5.57 -1.48
CA TYR A 42 6.43 -5.09 -1.10
C TYR A 42 5.45 -6.27 -0.98
N ALA A 43 5.82 -7.28 -0.19
CA ALA A 43 5.08 -8.53 -0.09
C ALA A 43 3.68 -8.33 0.51
N ASP A 44 3.53 -7.33 1.38
CA ASP A 44 2.30 -6.93 2.08
C ASP A 44 1.46 -5.91 1.30
N VAL A 45 1.81 -5.62 0.04
CA VAL A 45 1.15 -4.61 -0.81
C VAL A 45 0.60 -5.28 -2.07
N LEU A 46 -0.64 -4.95 -2.44
CA LEU A 46 -1.19 -5.31 -3.74
C LEU A 46 -0.61 -4.40 -4.82
N LEU A 47 0.05 -4.99 -5.81
CA LEU A 47 0.68 -4.24 -6.88
C LEU A 47 -0.26 -4.11 -8.07
N PHE A 48 -0.72 -2.88 -8.33
CA PHE A 48 -1.40 -2.54 -9.57
C PHE A 48 -0.32 -2.29 -10.62
N PHE A 49 -0.04 -3.31 -11.43
CA PHE A 49 1.09 -3.34 -12.36
C PHE A 49 0.70 -2.82 -13.73
N LYS A 50 1.22 -1.64 -14.12
CA LYS A 50 0.88 -1.01 -15.39
C LYS A 50 1.35 -1.82 -16.59
N MET A 51 0.41 -2.23 -17.43
CA MET A 51 0.64 -2.91 -18.71
C MET A 51 -0.11 -2.17 -19.81
N GLY A 52 0.58 -1.23 -20.48
CA GLY A 52 -0.04 -0.40 -21.52
C GLY A 52 -1.09 0.52 -20.92
N LYS A 53 -2.37 0.35 -21.31
CA LYS A 53 -3.51 1.14 -20.80
C LYS A 53 -4.28 0.47 -19.65
N PHE A 54 -3.74 -0.64 -19.12
CA PHE A 54 -4.38 -1.43 -18.06
C PHE A 54 -3.49 -1.50 -16.83
N TYR A 55 -4.12 -1.68 -15.67
CA TYR A 55 -3.48 -2.22 -14.49
C TYR A 55 -3.80 -3.70 -14.39
N GLU A 56 -2.75 -4.50 -14.31
CA GLU A 56 -2.83 -5.95 -14.14
C GLU A 56 -2.41 -6.32 -12.72
N LEU A 57 -3.03 -7.37 -12.19
CA LEU A 57 -2.69 -7.99 -10.91
C LEU A 57 -2.40 -9.46 -11.16
N TYR A 58 -1.37 -9.99 -10.51
CA TYR A 58 -0.91 -11.36 -10.71
C TYR A 58 -0.93 -12.16 -9.41
N HIS A 59 -1.09 -13.47 -9.55
CA HIS A 59 -0.94 -14.44 -8.47
C HIS A 59 -1.81 -14.11 -7.25
N MET A 60 -1.19 -13.84 -6.09
CA MET A 60 -1.90 -13.51 -4.86
C MET A 60 -2.70 -12.20 -4.96
N ASP A 61 -2.22 -11.23 -5.74
CA ASP A 61 -2.91 -9.95 -5.88
C ASP A 61 -4.17 -10.12 -6.73
N ALA A 62 -4.12 -10.99 -7.75
CA ALA A 62 -5.26 -11.33 -8.59
C ALA A 62 -6.39 -12.01 -7.80
N MET A 63 -6.04 -12.94 -6.89
CA MET A 63 -7.03 -13.63 -6.06
C MET A 63 -7.82 -12.64 -5.20
N VAL A 64 -7.13 -11.73 -4.52
CA VAL A 64 -7.75 -10.69 -3.70
C VAL A 64 -8.59 -9.74 -4.54
N ALA A 65 -8.10 -9.34 -5.71
CA ALA A 65 -8.83 -8.41 -6.59
C ALA A 65 -10.11 -9.04 -7.18
N VAL A 66 -10.08 -10.33 -7.55
CA VAL A 66 -11.30 -11.02 -7.99
C VAL A 66 -12.33 -11.08 -6.87
N GLU A 67 -11.91 -11.43 -5.66
CA GLU A 67 -12.80 -11.53 -4.49
C GLU A 67 -13.39 -10.17 -4.08
N LEU A 68 -12.57 -9.12 -4.01
CA LEU A 68 -12.95 -7.85 -3.41
C LEU A 68 -13.42 -6.78 -4.40
N LEU A 69 -12.97 -6.86 -5.66
CA LEU A 69 -13.31 -5.89 -6.71
C LEU A 69 -14.28 -6.44 -7.74
N GLY A 70 -14.64 -7.74 -7.65
CA GLY A 70 -15.54 -8.39 -8.61
C GLY A 70 -14.92 -8.51 -10.01
N LEU A 71 -13.60 -8.56 -10.11
CA LEU A 71 -12.91 -8.80 -11.38
C LEU A 71 -13.03 -10.27 -11.79
N VAL A 72 -12.78 -10.56 -13.06
CA VAL A 72 -12.79 -11.91 -13.59
C VAL A 72 -11.36 -12.33 -13.94
N PHE A 73 -11.02 -13.59 -13.68
CA PHE A 73 -9.74 -14.15 -14.11
C PHE A 73 -9.66 -14.19 -15.64
N MET A 74 -8.55 -13.70 -16.18
CA MET A 74 -8.22 -13.82 -17.59
C MET A 74 -7.70 -15.23 -17.89
N LYS A 75 -7.89 -15.69 -19.12
CA LYS A 75 -7.39 -17.00 -19.57
C LYS A 75 -5.87 -17.04 -19.49
N GLY A 76 -5.33 -18.04 -18.80
CA GLY A 76 -3.89 -18.22 -18.64
C GLY A 76 -3.56 -19.39 -17.71
N SER A 77 -2.27 -19.64 -17.53
CA SER A 77 -1.76 -20.69 -16.64
C SER A 77 -1.66 -20.28 -15.16
N HIS A 78 -1.88 -18.99 -14.87
CA HIS A 78 -1.76 -18.43 -13.53
C HIS A 78 -2.91 -17.45 -13.25
N ALA A 79 -3.22 -17.24 -11.98
CA ALA A 79 -4.20 -16.23 -11.56
C ALA A 79 -3.77 -14.84 -12.06
N HIS A 80 -4.60 -14.25 -12.91
CA HIS A 80 -4.35 -12.96 -13.54
C HIS A 80 -5.69 -12.26 -13.79
N CYS A 81 -5.79 -10.99 -13.43
CA CYS A 81 -6.92 -10.12 -13.75
C CYS A 81 -6.43 -8.68 -13.94
N GLY A 82 -7.27 -7.82 -14.49
CA GLY A 82 -6.93 -6.41 -14.66
C GLY A 82 -8.13 -5.53 -14.94
N PHE A 83 -7.88 -4.22 -14.99
CA PHE A 83 -8.87 -3.19 -15.27
C PHE A 83 -8.23 -1.98 -15.97
N PRO A 84 -8.99 -1.15 -16.70
CA PRO A 84 -8.44 -0.01 -17.43
C PRO A 84 -7.93 1.08 -16.47
N GLU A 85 -6.90 1.82 -16.89
CA GLU A 85 -6.26 2.87 -16.10
C GLU A 85 -7.24 3.84 -15.41
N ILE A 86 -8.29 4.27 -16.13
CA ILE A 86 -9.27 5.23 -15.62
C ILE A 86 -9.99 4.75 -14.36
N ALA A 87 -10.04 3.43 -14.12
CA ALA A 87 -10.66 2.84 -12.95
C ALA A 87 -9.73 2.75 -11.73
N PHE A 88 -8.46 3.17 -11.85
CA PHE A 88 -7.45 3.07 -10.77
C PHE A 88 -7.96 3.61 -9.44
N SER A 89 -8.44 4.85 -9.41
CA SER A 89 -8.80 5.53 -8.17
C SER A 89 -9.95 4.82 -7.45
N ARG A 90 -10.99 4.39 -8.20
CA ARG A 90 -12.10 3.59 -7.66
C ARG A 90 -11.65 2.24 -7.12
N MET A 91 -10.82 1.51 -7.87
CA MET A 91 -10.38 0.17 -7.45
C MET A 91 -9.45 0.22 -6.23
N ALA A 92 -8.54 1.20 -6.21
CA ALA A 92 -7.63 1.41 -5.09
C ALA A 92 -8.40 1.82 -3.83
N GLU A 93 -9.40 2.70 -3.95
CA GLU A 93 -10.23 3.15 -2.84
C GLU A 93 -10.98 2.00 -2.16
N ILE A 94 -11.57 1.06 -2.92
CA ILE A 94 -12.26 -0.11 -2.36
C ILE A 94 -11.29 -0.98 -1.55
N LEU A 95 -10.09 -1.24 -2.08
CA LEU A 95 -9.09 -2.05 -1.38
C LEU A 95 -8.57 -1.36 -0.12
N VAL A 96 -8.24 -0.07 -0.21
CA VAL A 96 -7.74 0.71 0.93
C VAL A 96 -8.81 0.83 2.01
N GLY A 97 -10.08 1.04 1.63
CA GLY A 97 -11.22 1.03 2.56
C GLY A 97 -11.40 -0.30 3.29
N LYS A 98 -10.98 -1.42 2.68
CA LYS A 98 -10.93 -2.76 3.30
C LYS A 98 -9.64 -3.03 4.10
N GLY A 99 -8.76 -2.04 4.25
CA GLY A 99 -7.53 -2.16 5.04
C GLY A 99 -6.30 -2.63 4.27
N TYR A 100 -6.41 -2.85 2.96
CA TYR A 100 -5.27 -3.27 2.13
C TYR A 100 -4.35 -2.11 1.80
N LYS A 101 -3.08 -2.43 1.52
CA LYS A 101 -2.10 -1.49 0.96
C LYS A 101 -2.02 -1.70 -0.55
N VAL A 102 -2.06 -0.62 -1.31
CA VAL A 102 -2.05 -0.66 -2.78
C VAL A 102 -0.84 0.10 -3.31
N GLY A 103 -0.06 -0.54 -4.17
CA GLY A 103 1.09 0.05 -4.85
C GLY A 103 0.77 0.32 -6.32
N ARG A 104 0.84 1.58 -6.75
CA ARG A 104 0.73 1.97 -8.16
C ARG A 104 2.10 1.83 -8.82
N VAL A 105 2.24 0.84 -9.68
CA VAL A 105 3.48 0.59 -10.42
C VAL A 105 3.32 1.11 -11.85
N GLU A 106 4.12 2.11 -12.23
CA GLU A 106 4.00 2.78 -13.54
C GLU A 106 5.14 2.42 -14.49
N GLN A 107 4.89 2.63 -15.79
CA GLN A 107 5.92 2.59 -16.81
C GLN A 107 6.70 3.91 -16.81
N THR A 108 7.92 3.88 -16.29
CA THR A 108 8.79 5.08 -16.12
C THR A 108 9.65 5.39 -17.34
N GLU A 109 9.49 4.64 -18.42
CA GLU A 109 10.33 4.69 -19.60
C GLU A 109 9.46 4.57 -20.85
N SER A 110 9.74 5.38 -21.86
CA SER A 110 9.07 5.28 -23.17
C SER A 110 9.57 4.06 -23.96
N VAL A 111 8.83 3.69 -25.01
CA VAL A 111 9.20 2.56 -25.87
C VAL A 111 10.52 2.85 -26.61
N GLU A 112 10.74 4.10 -27.00
CA GLU A 112 11.95 4.57 -27.68
C GLU A 112 13.16 4.46 -26.74
N CYS A 113 13.06 4.97 -25.52
CA CYS A 113 14.13 4.87 -24.51
C CYS A 113 14.47 3.40 -24.23
N MET A 114 13.45 2.54 -24.09
CA MET A 114 13.64 1.11 -23.91
C MET A 114 14.33 0.47 -25.11
N THR A 115 13.97 0.85 -26.33
CA THR A 115 14.57 0.33 -27.57
C THR A 115 16.05 0.66 -27.65
N GLU A 116 16.45 1.89 -27.33
CA GLU A 116 17.86 2.27 -27.29
C GLU A 116 18.62 1.58 -26.15
N ARG A 117 18.05 1.52 -24.93
CA ARG A 117 18.67 0.84 -23.78
C ARG A 117 18.87 -0.66 -24.00
N THR A 118 17.97 -1.27 -24.77
CA THR A 118 17.99 -2.71 -25.07
C THR A 118 18.52 -3.01 -26.47
N ARG A 119 19.14 -2.03 -27.13
CA ARG A 119 19.75 -2.21 -28.45
C ARG A 119 20.80 -3.31 -28.40
N GLY A 120 20.71 -4.26 -29.31
CA GLY A 120 21.58 -5.45 -29.35
C GLY A 120 21.17 -6.58 -28.39
N LYS A 121 20.15 -6.40 -27.53
CA LYS A 121 19.58 -7.48 -26.72
C LYS A 121 18.50 -8.26 -27.47
N PRO A 122 18.29 -9.55 -27.15
CA PRO A 122 17.22 -10.35 -27.73
C PRO A 122 15.87 -9.70 -27.45
N SER A 123 14.93 -9.82 -28.41
CA SER A 123 13.58 -9.24 -28.29
C SER A 123 12.86 -9.71 -27.02
N SER A 124 13.13 -10.94 -26.59
CA SER A 124 12.59 -11.52 -25.35
C SER A 124 12.96 -10.75 -24.08
N GLU A 125 14.02 -9.94 -24.08
CA GLU A 125 14.47 -9.12 -22.95
C GLU A 125 14.02 -7.64 -23.01
N ARG A 126 13.32 -7.26 -24.08
CA ARG A 126 12.88 -5.88 -24.32
C ARG A 126 11.62 -5.56 -23.55
N VAL A 127 11.80 -5.05 -22.33
CA VAL A 127 10.72 -4.58 -21.48
C VAL A 127 11.04 -3.19 -20.94
N VAL A 128 10.04 -2.31 -20.93
CA VAL A 128 10.09 -0.98 -20.32
C VAL A 128 10.33 -1.07 -18.81
N ARG A 129 11.04 -0.08 -18.25
CA ARG A 129 11.28 -0.01 -16.80
C ARG A 129 10.02 0.37 -16.05
N ARG A 130 9.75 -0.34 -14.95
CA ARG A 130 8.64 -0.04 -14.04
C ARG A 130 9.10 0.16 -12.61
N GLU A 131 8.45 1.10 -11.93
CA GLU A 131 8.77 1.48 -10.55
C GLU A 131 7.47 1.76 -9.79
N VAL A 132 7.49 1.57 -8.47
CA VAL A 132 6.38 1.96 -7.59
C VAL A 132 6.38 3.48 -7.48
N CYS A 133 5.40 4.14 -8.09
CA CYS A 133 5.27 5.60 -8.07
C CYS A 133 4.40 6.10 -6.92
N GLN A 134 3.53 5.25 -6.37
CA GLN A 134 2.66 5.62 -5.26
C GLN A 134 2.34 4.42 -4.38
N LEU A 135 2.32 4.63 -3.07
CA LEU A 135 1.87 3.64 -2.08
C LEU A 135 0.70 4.22 -1.29
N LEU A 136 -0.43 3.52 -1.36
CA LEU A 136 -1.69 3.90 -0.74
C LEU A 136 -1.96 2.97 0.44
N THR A 137 -2.32 3.58 1.56
CA THR A 137 -2.67 2.85 2.79
C THR A 137 -3.82 3.58 3.49
N PRO A 138 -4.53 2.93 4.43
CA PRO A 138 -5.64 3.57 5.13
C PRO A 138 -5.29 4.89 5.83
N GLY A 139 -4.04 5.02 6.31
CA GLY A 139 -3.56 6.24 6.98
C GLY A 139 -2.93 7.27 6.05
N THR A 140 -2.75 6.96 4.76
CA THR A 140 -2.04 7.84 3.80
C THR A 140 -2.87 8.20 2.57
N CYS A 141 -4.16 7.87 2.54
CA CYS A 141 -5.06 8.29 1.47
C CYS A 141 -5.23 9.81 1.47
N THR A 142 -4.70 10.48 0.46
CA THR A 142 -4.80 11.94 0.31
C THR A 142 -6.08 12.34 -0.43
N ALA A 143 -6.54 13.57 -0.21
CA ALA A 143 -7.72 14.12 -0.88
C ALA A 143 -7.61 14.14 -2.43
N SER A 144 -6.39 14.09 -2.98
CA SER A 144 -6.16 14.03 -4.43
C SER A 144 -6.77 12.77 -5.08
N MET A 145 -6.87 11.65 -4.37
CA MET A 145 -7.59 10.47 -4.87
C MET A 145 -9.10 10.64 -4.85
N ARG A 146 -9.63 11.44 -3.91
CA ARG A 146 -11.07 11.74 -3.79
C ARG A 146 -11.56 12.67 -4.91
N SER A 147 -10.69 13.54 -5.43
CA SER A 147 -11.01 14.52 -6.48
C SER A 147 -11.09 13.91 -7.88
N GLU A 148 -10.27 12.90 -8.20
CA GLU A 148 -10.37 12.19 -9.49
C GLU A 148 -11.72 11.48 -9.67
N VAL A 149 -12.34 11.03 -8.57
CA VAL A 149 -13.69 10.49 -8.55
C VAL A 149 -14.73 11.58 -8.80
N ALA A 150 -14.57 12.78 -8.25
CA ALA A 150 -15.48 13.92 -8.47
C ALA A 150 -15.47 14.41 -9.93
N TYR A 151 -14.32 14.36 -10.62
CA TYR A 151 -14.21 14.69 -12.04
C TYR A 151 -14.76 13.61 -12.97
N SER A 152 -14.84 12.36 -12.52
CA SER A 152 -15.35 11.23 -13.30
C SER A 152 -16.82 10.88 -12.99
N SER A 153 -17.38 11.39 -11.89
CA SER A 153 -18.80 11.25 -11.53
C SER A 153 -19.66 12.44 -11.98
N SER A 154 -19.07 13.54 -12.41
CA SER A 154 -19.80 14.67 -13.03
C SER A 154 -20.28 14.40 -14.47
N SER A 155 -19.95 13.24 -15.05
CA SER A 155 -20.40 12.80 -16.38
C SER A 155 -21.40 11.63 -16.36
N ALA A 156 -21.79 11.14 -15.18
CA ALA A 156 -22.76 10.05 -15.05
C ALA A 156 -23.83 10.39 -14.00
N SER A 157 -24.77 11.26 -14.39
CA SER A 157 -26.06 11.40 -13.72
C SER A 157 -27.02 10.33 -14.26
N SER A 158 -27.33 9.32 -13.44
CA SER A 158 -28.57 8.55 -13.58
C SER A 158 -28.95 8.00 -12.21
N ASP A 159 -30.05 8.52 -11.69
CA ASP A 159 -30.71 8.16 -10.45
C ASP A 159 -30.93 6.65 -10.34
N THR A 160 -30.43 6.05 -9.26
CA THR A 160 -31.01 4.83 -8.68
C THR A 160 -30.87 4.91 -7.18
N ASP A 161 -32.01 5.13 -6.51
CA ASP A 161 -32.16 5.04 -5.07
C ASP A 161 -31.87 3.61 -4.62
N CYS A 162 -30.76 3.41 -3.92
CA CYS A 162 -30.49 2.20 -3.16
C CYS A 162 -30.11 2.58 -1.73
N ASP A 163 -31.02 2.26 -0.81
CA ASP A 163 -30.89 2.39 0.65
C ASP A 163 -29.79 1.46 1.20
N GLY A 164 -28.54 1.79 0.90
CA GLY A 164 -27.36 1.35 1.63
C GLY A 164 -26.65 2.59 2.19
N PRO A 165 -25.92 2.50 3.33
CA PRO A 165 -25.16 3.63 3.83
C PRO A 165 -24.19 4.09 2.72
N SER A 166 -24.45 5.27 2.15
CA SER A 166 -23.69 5.78 1.01
C SER A 166 -22.20 5.87 1.39
N LEU A 167 -21.30 5.36 0.52
CA LEU A 167 -19.84 5.47 0.67
C LEU A 167 -19.38 6.90 1.01
N LYS A 168 -20.13 7.91 0.56
CA LYS A 168 -19.97 9.34 0.86
C LYS A 168 -19.97 9.65 2.37
N ASN A 169 -20.72 8.91 3.18
CA ASN A 169 -20.80 9.11 4.63
C ASN A 169 -19.64 8.45 5.40
N MET A 170 -18.99 7.41 4.85
CA MET A 170 -17.72 6.92 5.42
C MET A 170 -16.54 7.84 5.06
N LEU A 171 -16.64 8.57 3.94
CA LEU A 171 -15.64 9.52 3.45
C LEU A 171 -15.60 10.84 4.24
N ASP A 172 -16.70 11.20 4.91
CA ASP A 172 -16.83 12.32 5.85
C ASP A 172 -16.41 11.96 7.29
N SER A 173 -15.88 10.75 7.53
CA SER A 173 -15.27 10.42 8.81
C SER A 173 -14.10 11.38 9.08
N PRO A 174 -14.06 12.05 10.25
CA PRO A 174 -13.08 13.07 10.53
C PRO A 174 -11.71 12.40 10.60
N GLU A 175 -10.78 12.87 9.77
CA GLU A 175 -9.34 12.66 9.92
C GLU A 175 -8.85 11.22 9.69
N SER A 176 -8.65 10.84 8.41
CA SER A 176 -7.76 9.71 8.09
C SER A 176 -6.38 9.96 8.70
N CYS A 177 -6.06 9.24 9.77
CA CYS A 177 -4.99 9.61 10.66
C CYS A 177 -3.94 8.50 10.76
N LEU A 178 -2.68 8.87 10.51
CA LEU A 178 -1.51 8.05 10.74
C LEU A 178 -0.83 8.51 12.03
N ILE A 179 -0.70 7.60 13.00
CA ILE A 179 0.07 7.86 14.22
C ILE A 179 1.38 7.08 14.17
N ALA A 180 2.49 7.78 14.37
CA ALA A 180 3.77 7.21 14.71
C ALA A 180 3.98 7.30 16.23
N LEU A 181 4.28 6.17 16.86
CA LEU A 181 4.48 6.01 18.29
C LEU A 181 5.89 5.51 18.55
N THR A 182 6.57 6.13 19.51
CA THR A 182 7.83 5.63 20.04
C THR A 182 7.77 5.64 21.56
N GLU A 183 8.40 4.65 22.17
CA GLU A 183 8.46 4.50 23.61
C GLU A 183 9.94 4.54 24.03
N ARG A 184 10.23 5.33 25.05
CA ARG A 184 11.52 5.26 25.74
C ARG A 184 11.42 4.23 26.85
N ASP A 185 12.36 3.28 26.86
CA ASP A 185 12.51 2.30 27.94
C ASP A 185 12.53 3.04 29.30
N PRO A 186 11.70 2.62 30.28
CA PRO A 186 11.70 3.24 31.59
C PRO A 186 13.08 3.10 32.24
N CYS A 187 13.60 4.18 32.83
CA CYS A 187 14.79 4.09 33.68
C CYS A 187 14.48 3.12 34.82
N SER A 188 15.42 2.25 35.18
CA SER A 188 15.26 1.17 36.18
C SER A 188 14.79 1.60 37.58
N CYS A 189 14.74 2.91 37.85
CA CYS A 189 14.30 3.51 39.09
C CYS A 189 12.86 4.06 39.08
N VAL A 190 12.21 4.25 37.92
CA VAL A 190 10.87 4.82 37.81
C VAL A 190 10.04 4.01 36.82
N ASN A 191 8.93 3.44 37.28
CA ASN A 191 8.00 2.62 36.50
C ASN A 191 7.05 3.50 35.63
N GLU A 192 7.62 4.54 35.02
CA GLU A 192 6.92 5.52 34.19
C GLU A 192 7.39 5.40 32.74
N HIS A 193 6.42 5.30 31.84
CA HIS A 193 6.67 5.24 30.40
C HIS A 193 6.80 6.66 29.86
N THR A 194 7.64 6.87 28.86
CA THR A 194 7.63 8.13 28.12
C THR A 194 7.38 7.85 26.66
N PHE A 195 6.27 8.38 26.14
CA PHE A 195 5.89 8.23 24.75
C PHE A 195 6.20 9.49 23.95
N GLY A 196 6.78 9.30 22.77
CA GLY A 196 6.80 10.28 21.71
C GLY A 196 5.73 9.93 20.68
N VAL A 197 4.91 10.90 20.30
CA VAL A 197 3.82 10.73 19.34
C VAL A 197 3.95 11.72 18.20
N ALA A 198 3.70 11.25 16.97
CA ALA A 198 3.52 12.10 15.82
C ALA A 198 2.27 11.65 15.06
N LEU A 199 1.31 12.56 14.92
CA LEU A 199 0.02 12.34 14.31
C LEU A 199 -0.05 13.13 13.01
N LEU A 200 -0.26 12.44 11.89
CA LEU A 200 -0.42 13.03 10.56
C LEU A 200 -1.84 12.79 10.06
N ASN A 201 -2.52 13.86 9.69
CA ASN A 201 -3.73 13.80 8.88
C ASN A 201 -3.34 14.05 7.41
N ALA A 202 -3.34 12.98 6.60
CA ALA A 202 -2.90 13.04 5.22
C ALA A 202 -3.84 13.83 4.29
N SER A 203 -5.08 14.07 4.71
CA SER A 203 -6.08 14.75 3.88
C SER A 203 -5.91 16.28 3.88
N ASN A 204 -5.50 16.85 5.02
CA ASN A 204 -5.30 18.29 5.19
C ASN A 204 -3.83 18.68 5.50
N GLY A 205 -2.94 17.70 5.63
CA GLY A 205 -1.52 17.94 5.91
C GLY A 205 -1.21 18.36 7.35
N ARG A 206 -2.17 18.27 8.28
CA ARG A 206 -1.95 18.63 9.69
C ARG A 206 -1.03 17.59 10.34
N LEU A 207 0.06 18.07 10.92
CA LEU A 207 1.00 17.28 11.70
C LEU A 207 0.99 17.77 13.16
N LEU A 208 0.72 16.87 14.09
CA LEU A 208 0.83 17.12 15.53
C LEU A 208 1.94 16.24 16.09
N VAL A 209 2.94 16.85 16.72
CA VAL A 209 4.06 16.14 17.34
C VAL A 209 4.07 16.49 18.81
N GLY A 210 4.27 15.49 19.67
CA GLY A 210 4.28 15.68 21.11
C GLY A 210 5.03 14.57 21.83
N GLN A 211 5.28 14.82 23.11
CA GLN A 211 5.87 13.86 24.03
C GLN A 211 5.16 14.00 25.37
N PHE A 212 4.91 12.87 26.04
CA PHE A 212 4.36 12.87 27.39
C PHE A 212 4.88 11.66 28.19
N ALA A 213 5.06 11.87 29.49
CA ALA A 213 5.19 10.78 30.46
C ALA A 213 3.80 10.18 30.71
N ASP A 214 3.77 8.88 30.97
CA ASP A 214 2.56 8.10 31.17
C ASP A 214 2.75 7.10 32.33
N ASP A 215 1.62 6.72 32.92
CA ASP A 215 1.60 5.74 33.99
C ASP A 215 1.78 4.30 33.47
N ARG A 216 2.00 3.36 34.39
CA ARG A 216 2.09 1.91 34.12
C ARG A 216 0.86 1.29 33.43
N TYR A 217 -0.25 2.01 33.35
CA TYR A 217 -1.48 1.57 32.69
C TYR A 217 -1.67 2.24 31.32
N CYS A 218 -0.71 3.07 30.90
CA CYS A 218 -0.73 3.87 29.69
C CYS A 218 -2.01 4.71 29.56
N SER A 219 -2.48 5.31 30.67
CA SER A 219 -3.77 6.01 30.71
C SER A 219 -3.82 7.21 29.78
N ARG A 220 -2.72 7.97 29.65
CA ARG A 220 -2.65 9.13 28.75
C ARG A 220 -2.59 8.70 27.30
N LEU A 221 -1.82 7.66 26.97
CA LEU A 221 -1.78 7.10 25.62
C LEU A 221 -3.15 6.56 25.21
N ARG A 222 -3.84 5.84 26.09
CA ARG A 222 -5.22 5.36 25.85
C ARG A 222 -6.18 6.52 25.60
N THR A 223 -6.10 7.56 26.42
CA THR A 223 -6.89 8.79 26.25
C THR A 223 -6.59 9.44 24.91
N PHE A 224 -5.31 9.61 24.56
CA PHE A 224 -4.87 10.16 23.29
C PHE A 224 -5.41 9.39 22.09
N LEU A 225 -5.29 8.05 22.09
CA LEU A 225 -5.82 7.20 21.02
C LEU A 225 -7.35 7.25 20.93
N SER A 226 -8.05 7.41 22.06
CA SER A 226 -9.51 7.56 22.09
C SER A 226 -10.01 8.89 21.53
N HIS A 227 -9.17 9.94 21.51
CA HIS A 227 -9.52 11.23 20.91
C HIS A 227 -9.23 11.30 19.41
N HIS A 228 -8.29 10.50 18.91
CA HIS A 228 -7.71 10.66 17.57
C HIS A 228 -7.91 9.47 16.62
N PHE A 229 -8.62 8.41 17.03
CA PHE A 229 -9.05 7.25 16.23
C PHE A 229 -8.20 6.94 14.98
N PRO A 230 -6.92 6.53 15.14
CA PRO A 230 -6.03 6.33 14.00
C PRO A 230 -6.46 5.17 13.10
N ASN A 231 -6.47 5.39 11.79
CA ASN A 231 -6.67 4.32 10.81
C ASN A 231 -5.39 3.50 10.59
N GLN A 232 -4.23 4.06 10.95
CA GLN A 232 -2.96 3.36 10.88
C GLN A 232 -2.04 3.80 12.02
N VAL A 233 -1.45 2.82 12.69
CA VAL A 233 -0.44 3.05 13.74
C VAL A 233 0.89 2.46 13.29
N ARG A 234 1.97 3.20 13.51
CA ARG A 234 3.34 2.80 13.25
C ARG A 234 4.16 2.92 14.52
N THR A 235 4.77 1.82 14.95
CA THR A 235 5.74 1.84 16.04
C THR A 235 7.13 2.14 15.49
N VAL A 236 7.85 3.06 16.10
CA VAL A 236 9.22 3.42 15.76
C VAL A 236 10.13 2.96 16.89
N ALA A 237 10.99 1.98 16.61
CA ALA A 237 12.00 1.56 17.56
C ALA A 237 13.07 2.65 17.70
N LEU A 238 13.38 3.05 18.93
CA LEU A 238 14.55 3.87 19.21
C LEU A 238 15.77 2.96 19.06
N ASN A 239 16.58 3.20 18.04
CA ASN A 239 17.88 2.53 17.94
C ASN A 239 18.72 2.93 19.16
N ARG A 240 19.07 1.93 19.99
CA ARG A 240 20.09 2.08 21.02
C ARG A 240 21.40 2.42 20.29
N ARG A 241 21.87 3.66 20.42
CA ARG A 241 23.23 4.05 20.03
C ARG A 241 24.22 3.48 21.03
#